data_AF-A0A2G7GTD7-F1
#
_entry.id   AF-A0A2G7GTD7-F1
#
_cell.length_a   1.000
_cell.length_b   1.000
_cell.length_c   1.000
_cell.angle_alpha   90.00
_cell.angle_beta   90.00
_cell.angle_gamma   90.00
#
_symmetry.space_group_name_H-M   'P 1'
#
loop_
_entity.id
_entity.type
_entity.pdbx_description
1 polymer ?
#
loop_
_entity_poly.entity_id
_entity_poly.type
_entity_poly.pdbx_seq_one_letter_code
_entity_poly.pdbx_strand_id
1 'polypeptide(L)'
;MHQNGFTLIELLIVIAIIGILAAVLIPSILGAQSRGYDTAALGCANEIKSKQAMFLIDEGRYAALSELKGEYQPGCVAEVDVKEISAPSSVSYEVSTQHVNGSKIYIISNKELLTVR
;
A
#
# COMPACT_ATOMS: atom_id res chain seq x y z
N MET A 1 20.01 -27.74 47.05
CA MET A 1 19.74 -26.90 45.88
C MET A 1 18.30 -26.42 46.00
N HIS A 2 18.07 -25.16 46.40
CA HIS A 2 16.71 -24.62 46.52
C HIS A 2 16.21 -24.23 45.13
N GLN A 3 15.20 -24.96 44.66
CA GLN A 3 14.50 -24.65 43.43
C GLN A 3 13.46 -23.60 43.78
N ASN A 4 13.73 -22.33 43.46
CA ASN A 4 12.76 -21.25 43.62
C ASN A 4 11.67 -21.48 42.57
N GLY A 5 10.56 -22.11 42.98
CA GLY A 5 9.40 -22.31 42.13
C GLY A 5 8.66 -20.99 41.92
N PHE A 6 8.30 -20.70 40.67
CA PHE A 6 7.42 -19.58 40.32
C PHE A 6 6.07 -19.75 41.02
N THR A 7 5.54 -18.70 41.64
CA THR A 7 4.22 -18.79 42.26
C THR A 7 3.12 -18.70 41.19
N LEU A 8 2.02 -19.42 41.39
CA LEU A 8 0.85 -19.34 40.50
C LEU A 8 0.27 -17.92 40.44
N ILE A 9 0.37 -17.17 41.54
CA ILE A 9 -0.11 -15.78 41.62
C ILE A 9 0.75 -14.82 40.80
N GLU A 10 2.08 -15.02 40.77
CA GLU A 10 2.96 -14.24 39.89
C GLU A 10 2.58 -14.44 38.43
N LEU A 11 2.34 -15.68 38.01
CA LEU A 11 1.96 -15.96 36.62
C LEU A 11 0.58 -15.41 36.29
N LEU A 12 -0.36 -15.42 37.25
CA LEU A 12 -1.71 -14.89 37.09
C LEU A 12 -1.70 -13.36 36.90
N ILE A 13 -0.93 -12.63 37.69
CA ILE A 13 -0.81 -11.17 37.55
C ILE A 13 -0.15 -10.81 36.21
N VAL A 14 0.85 -11.56 35.77
CA VAL A 14 1.53 -11.32 34.49
C VAL A 14 0.56 -11.46 33.31
N ILE A 15 -0.22 -12.55 33.25
CA ILE A 15 -1.21 -12.71 32.15
C ILE A 15 -2.32 -11.66 32.22
N ALA A 16 -2.70 -11.21 33.43
CA ALA A 16 -3.68 -10.14 33.60
C ALA A 16 -3.16 -8.81 33.02
N ILE A 17 -1.90 -8.45 33.29
CA ILE A 17 -1.28 -7.24 32.74
C ILE A 17 -1.11 -7.34 31.22
N ILE A 18 -0.62 -8.48 30.71
CA ILE A 18 -0.49 -8.71 29.25
C ILE A 18 -1.86 -8.62 28.58
N GLY A 19 -2.93 -9.14 29.20
CA GLY A 19 -4.30 -9.06 28.70
C GLY A 19 -4.80 -7.62 28.57
N ILE A 20 -4.55 -6.77 29.57
CA ILE A 20 -4.92 -5.34 29.54
C ILE A 20 -4.15 -4.61 28.45
N LEU A 21 -2.82 -4.83 28.35
CA LEU A 21 -1.99 -4.20 27.32
C LEU A 21 -2.43 -4.63 25.91
N ALA A 22 -2.67 -5.93 25.69
CA ALA A 22 -3.11 -6.46 24.40
C ALA A 22 -4.47 -5.88 23.97
N ALA A 23 -5.42 -5.73 24.91
CA ALA A 23 -6.74 -5.17 24.62
C ALA A 23 -6.66 -3.73 24.09
N VAL A 24 -5.74 -2.91 24.61
CA VAL A 24 -5.54 -1.53 24.13
C VAL A 24 -4.69 -1.48 22.85
N LEU A 25 -3.73 -2.40 22.69
CA LEU A 25 -2.79 -2.41 21.56
C LEU A 25 -3.40 -2.90 20.24
N ILE A 26 -4.22 -3.98 20.26
CA ILE A 26 -4.77 -4.60 19.04
C ILE A 26 -5.48 -3.61 18.09
N PRO A 27 -6.41 -2.74 18.54
CA PRO A 27 -7.11 -1.83 17.62
C PRO A 27 -6.16 -0.84 16.94
N SER A 28 -5.10 -0.41 17.64
CA SER A 28 -4.12 0.53 17.08
C SER A 28 -3.29 -0.09 15.96
N ILE A 29 -2.94 -1.38 16.08
CA ILE A 29 -2.15 -2.13 15.09
C ILE A 29 -2.95 -2.35 13.80
N LEU A 30 -4.24 -2.69 13.91
CA LEU A 30 -5.11 -2.85 12.75
C LEU A 30 -5.25 -1.56 11.94
N GLY A 31 -5.44 -0.42 12.62
CA GLY A 31 -5.50 0.89 11.96
C GLY A 31 -4.15 1.30 11.33
N ALA A 32 -3.03 0.96 11.96
CA ALA A 32 -1.70 1.21 11.40
C ALA A 32 -1.44 0.37 10.14
N GLN A 33 -1.87 -0.90 10.14
CA GLN A 33 -1.75 -1.78 8.99
C GLN A 33 -2.57 -1.27 7.78
N SER A 34 -3.82 -0.84 8.01
CA SER A 34 -4.65 -0.23 6.96
C SER A 34 -4.01 1.03 6.37
N ARG A 35 -3.45 1.92 7.20
CA ARG A 35 -2.68 3.08 6.71
C ARG A 35 -1.41 2.67 5.95
N GLY A 36 -0.76 1.58 6.35
CA GLY A 36 0.37 1.01 5.64
C GLY A 36 0.00 0.55 4.22
N TYR A 37 -1.16 -0.10 4.08
CA TYR A 37 -1.69 -0.51 2.78
C TYR A 37 -2.01 0.68 1.87
N ASP A 38 -2.66 1.72 2.41
CA ASP A 38 -2.93 2.96 1.65
C ASP A 38 -1.62 3.65 1.23
N THR A 39 -0.61 3.68 2.10
CA THR A 39 0.71 4.28 1.80
C THR A 39 1.45 3.49 0.72
N ALA A 40 1.34 2.16 0.74
CA ALA A 40 1.90 1.30 -0.30
C ALA A 40 1.26 1.61 -1.67
N ALA A 41 -0.08 1.70 -1.74
CA ALA A 41 -0.79 2.06 -2.97
C ALA A 41 -0.37 3.46 -3.49
N LEU A 42 -0.25 4.45 -2.59
CA LEU A 42 0.25 5.78 -2.96
C LEU A 42 1.71 5.76 -3.47
N GLY A 43 2.55 4.91 -2.89
CA GLY A 43 3.93 4.71 -3.36
C GLY A 43 3.97 4.17 -4.80
N CYS A 44 3.18 3.13 -5.07
CA CYS A 44 3.02 2.54 -6.39
C CYS A 44 2.52 3.56 -7.41
N ALA A 45 1.56 4.38 -7.01
CA ALA A 45 1.06 5.46 -7.84
C ALA A 45 2.20 6.41 -8.30
N ASN A 46 2.98 6.93 -7.35
CA ASN A 46 4.08 7.83 -7.67
C ASN A 46 5.16 7.18 -8.55
N GLU A 47 5.42 5.88 -8.36
CA GLU A 47 6.35 5.13 -9.20
C GLU A 47 5.86 5.06 -10.65
N ILE A 48 4.59 4.70 -10.87
CA ILE A 48 3.96 4.69 -12.19
C ILE A 48 4.03 6.07 -12.84
N LYS A 49 3.72 7.14 -12.09
CA LYS A 49 3.84 8.51 -12.58
C LYS A 49 5.26 8.85 -13.04
N SER A 50 6.26 8.45 -12.27
CA SER A 50 7.68 8.68 -12.61
C SER A 50 8.07 7.91 -13.87
N LYS A 51 7.68 6.64 -13.98
CA LYS A 51 7.95 5.80 -15.17
C LYS A 51 7.28 6.34 -16.42
N GLN A 52 6.02 6.79 -16.30
CA GLN A 52 5.30 7.45 -17.39
C GLN A 52 5.97 8.76 -17.83
N ALA A 53 6.51 9.55 -16.89
CA ALA A 53 7.25 10.76 -17.21
C ALA A 53 8.58 10.46 -17.93
N MET A 54 9.31 9.42 -17.50
CA MET A 54 10.52 8.96 -18.18
C MET A 54 10.22 8.51 -19.61
N PHE A 55 9.19 7.67 -19.78
CA PHE A 55 8.80 7.17 -21.10
C PHE A 55 8.36 8.30 -22.05
N LEU A 56 7.71 9.34 -21.53
CA LEU A 56 7.39 10.54 -22.33
C LEU A 56 8.64 11.26 -22.82
N ILE A 57 9.69 11.34 -22.00
CA ILE A 57 10.96 11.98 -22.38
C ILE A 57 11.66 11.15 -23.46
N ASP A 58 11.63 9.82 -23.33
CA ASP A 58 12.36 8.91 -24.23
C ASP A 58 11.64 8.70 -25.58
N GLU A 59 10.31 8.48 -25.54
CA GLU A 59 9.51 8.05 -26.71
C GLU A 59 8.53 9.13 -27.20
N GLY A 60 8.44 10.28 -26.52
CA GLY A 60 7.52 11.37 -26.90
C GLY A 60 6.03 11.04 -26.71
N ARG A 61 5.71 9.93 -26.03
CA ARG A 61 4.34 9.47 -25.72
C ARG A 61 4.29 8.83 -24.35
N TYR A 62 3.10 8.56 -23.83
CA TYR A 62 2.95 7.73 -22.63
C TYR A 62 3.03 6.23 -22.95
N ALA A 63 3.52 5.45 -21.99
CA ALA A 63 3.68 4.01 -22.08
C ALA A 63 2.32 3.31 -21.99
N ALA A 64 2.11 2.29 -22.82
CA ALA A 64 1.03 1.34 -22.65
C ALA A 64 1.29 0.38 -21.48
N LEU A 65 0.24 -0.28 -21.02
CA LEU A 65 0.26 -1.15 -19.84
C LEU A 65 1.23 -2.31 -19.98
N SER A 66 1.30 -2.83 -21.21
CA SER A 66 2.18 -3.90 -21.63
C SER A 66 3.65 -3.49 -21.73
N GLU A 67 3.93 -2.19 -21.78
CA GLU A 67 5.29 -1.62 -21.86
C GLU A 67 5.81 -1.29 -20.46
N LEU A 68 4.90 -1.02 -19.52
CA LEU A 68 5.15 -0.83 -18.10
C LEU A 68 5.39 -2.14 -17.31
N LYS A 69 5.83 -3.20 -17.97
CA LYS A 69 5.96 -4.55 -17.40
C LYS A 69 6.83 -4.59 -16.15
N GLY A 70 6.21 -4.87 -15.01
CA GLY A 70 6.83 -5.53 -13.86
C GLY A 70 7.85 -4.74 -13.05
N GLU A 71 8.14 -3.49 -13.38
CA GLU A 71 9.04 -2.63 -12.59
C GLU A 71 8.27 -1.80 -11.56
N TYR A 72 7.43 -2.47 -10.77
CA TYR A 72 6.78 -1.85 -9.63
C TYR A 72 7.18 -2.59 -8.36
N GLN A 73 7.42 -1.84 -7.30
CA GLN A 73 7.83 -2.37 -6.00
C GLN A 73 6.93 -3.56 -5.59
N PRO A 74 7.45 -4.64 -4.98
CA PRO A 74 6.68 -5.83 -4.59
C PRO A 74 5.54 -5.61 -3.58
N GLY A 75 5.24 -4.36 -3.18
CA GLY A 75 4.03 -3.97 -2.45
C GLY A 75 2.86 -3.52 -3.35
N CYS A 76 3.06 -3.47 -4.67
CA CYS A 76 2.05 -3.07 -5.67
C CYS A 76 1.16 -4.23 -6.15
N VAL A 77 1.39 -5.45 -5.66
CA VAL A 77 0.72 -6.66 -6.14
C VAL A 77 -0.53 -6.97 -5.34
N ALA A 78 -1.53 -6.12 -5.51
CA ALA A 78 -2.84 -6.33 -4.94
C ALA A 78 -3.86 -5.35 -5.56
N GLU A 79 -4.23 -5.60 -6.83
CA GLU A 79 -5.15 -4.78 -7.65
C GLU A 79 -4.64 -3.37 -8.02
N VAL A 80 -3.55 -3.35 -8.80
CA VAL A 80 -3.36 -2.29 -9.79
C VAL A 80 -4.21 -2.65 -11.01
N ASP A 81 -5.52 -2.40 -10.91
CA ASP A 81 -6.44 -2.47 -12.06
C ASP A 81 -6.21 -1.21 -12.89
N VAL A 82 -5.21 -1.25 -13.79
CA VAL A 82 -5.03 -0.16 -14.74
C VAL A 82 -6.14 -0.28 -15.78
N LYS A 83 -7.30 0.29 -15.44
CA LYS A 83 -8.40 0.45 -16.38
C LYS A 83 -8.03 1.53 -17.39
N GLU A 84 -7.73 1.04 -18.57
CA GLU A 84 -7.62 1.73 -19.86
C GLU A 84 -6.48 2.75 -20.05
N ILE A 85 -5.48 2.30 -20.81
CA ILE A 85 -4.62 3.19 -21.59
C ILE A 85 -5.20 3.25 -23.00
N SER A 86 -6.02 4.26 -23.26
CA SER A 86 -6.19 4.81 -24.61
C SER A 86 -5.56 6.21 -24.56
N ALA A 87 -4.49 6.50 -25.30
CA ALA A 87 -4.43 6.36 -26.74
C ALA A 87 -2.99 6.45 -27.28
N PRO A 88 -2.72 5.87 -28.47
CA PRO A 88 -1.45 5.90 -29.18
C PRO A 88 -0.98 7.30 -29.67
N SER A 89 -1.65 8.40 -29.26
CA SER A 89 -1.32 9.76 -29.73
C SER A 89 -1.82 10.89 -28.82
N SER A 90 -2.23 10.61 -27.58
CA SER A 90 -2.84 11.61 -26.68
C SER A 90 -2.00 11.82 -25.42
N VAL A 91 -1.83 13.09 -25.03
CA VAL A 91 -1.02 13.56 -23.88
C VAL A 91 -1.66 13.21 -22.52
N SER A 92 -2.42 12.11 -22.43
CA SER A 92 -3.18 11.75 -21.24
C SER A 92 -3.10 10.25 -20.96
N TYR A 93 -2.80 9.91 -19.70
CA TYR A 93 -2.94 8.58 -19.14
C TYR A 93 -3.80 8.68 -17.88
N GLU A 94 -4.49 7.60 -17.53
CA GLU A 94 -5.15 7.42 -16.24
C GLU A 94 -4.73 6.07 -15.67
N VAL A 95 -4.28 6.05 -14.42
CA VAL A 95 -3.89 4.81 -13.74
C VAL A 95 -4.52 4.78 -12.37
N SER A 96 -5.23 3.69 -12.08
CA SER A 96 -5.78 3.40 -10.76
C SER A 96 -4.88 2.41 -10.03
N THR A 97 -4.49 2.75 -8.82
CA THR A 97 -3.79 1.85 -7.90
C THR A 97 -4.58 1.70 -6.61
N GLN A 98 -4.88 0.46 -6.25
CA GLN A 98 -5.43 0.10 -4.95
C GLN A 98 -4.54 -0.98 -4.33
N HIS A 99 -4.65 -1.15 -3.02
CA HIS A 99 -4.14 -2.31 -2.32
C HIS A 99 -5.33 -3.20 -1.94
N VAL A 100 -5.30 -4.52 -2.16
CA VAL A 100 -6.38 -5.49 -1.87
C VAL A 100 -6.98 -5.37 -0.46
N ASN A 101 -6.12 -5.03 0.51
CA ASN A 101 -6.52 -4.83 1.91
C ASN A 101 -6.59 -3.34 2.30
N GLY A 102 -6.32 -2.43 1.36
CA GLY A 102 -6.43 -0.99 1.52
C GLY A 102 -7.85 -0.52 1.18
N SER A 103 -8.26 0.61 1.76
CA SER A 103 -9.61 1.15 1.53
C SER A 103 -9.63 2.21 0.44
N LYS A 104 -8.47 2.79 0.08
CA LYS A 104 -8.39 3.92 -0.84
C LYS A 104 -7.98 3.51 -2.24
N ILE A 105 -8.57 4.20 -3.22
CA ILE A 105 -8.18 4.11 -4.63
C ILE A 105 -7.47 5.40 -5.00
N TYR A 106 -6.28 5.27 -5.58
CA TYR A 106 -5.50 6.40 -6.07
C TYR A 106 -5.55 6.41 -7.59
N ILE A 107 -6.07 7.50 -8.15
CA ILE A 107 -6.14 7.72 -9.59
C ILE A 107 -5.13 8.78 -9.96
N ILE A 108 -4.32 8.48 -10.97
CA ILE A 108 -3.23 9.35 -11.41
C ILE A 108 -3.47 9.68 -12.86
N SER A 109 -3.42 10.97 -13.16
CA SER A 109 -3.46 11.45 -14.54
C SER A 109 -2.35 12.44 -14.84
N ASN A 110 -2.17 12.75 -16.13
CA ASN A 110 -1.20 13.72 -16.63
C ASN A 110 -1.31 15.11 -15.96
N LYS A 111 -2.50 15.54 -15.52
CA LYS A 111 -2.73 16.85 -14.89
C LYS A 111 -2.76 16.84 -13.36
N GLU A 112 -3.15 15.74 -12.71
CA GLU A 112 -3.43 15.74 -11.26
C GLU A 112 -3.41 14.34 -10.65
N LEU A 113 -3.11 14.27 -9.34
CA LEU A 113 -3.26 13.07 -8.51
C LEU A 113 -4.58 13.21 -7.75
N LEU A 114 -5.55 12.35 -8.03
CA LEU A 114 -6.87 12.36 -7.40
C LEU A 114 -7.03 11.12 -6.50
N THR A 115 -7.40 11.34 -5.25
CA THR A 115 -7.71 10.23 -4.30
C THR A 115 -9.21 10.05 -4.24
N VAL A 116 -9.72 8.87 -4.61
CA VAL A 116 -11.15 8.53 -4.53
C VAL A 116 -11.36 7.64 -3.30
N ARG A 117 -12.37 7.99 -2.49
CA ARG A 117 -12.75 7.26 -1.28
C ARG A 117 -13.53 6.01 -1.59
#